data_AF-A0A7X7GFT4-F1
#
_entry.id   AF-A0A7X7GFT4-F1
#
_cell.length_a   1.000
_cell.length_b   1.000
_cell.length_c   1.000
_cell.angle_alpha   90.00
_cell.angle_beta   90.00
_cell.angle_gamma   90.00
#
_symmetry.space_group_name_H-M   'P 1'
#
loop_
_entity.id
_entity.type
_entity.pdbx_description
1 polymer ?
#
loop_
_entity_poly.entity_id
_entity_poly.type
_entity_poly.pdbx_seq_one_letter_code
_entity_poly.pdbx_strand_id
1 'polypeptide(L)'
;MLLYPVGTWAYTWIEQAALARRLASEYPQLDVLAQNFFEQGTADTVSSTPTTTTVADETVFPFEHDAAREAADREGRLQQHRALHEAAVEFSASVADKVGRPIGRLVIPTIGVNVVVLEGAETQDLREGPGHWPETPFPGLGGNFVISGHRTTYGAPFFRLGQLEIGDEIQLTLPYVAARYRVWRIIIVYPNETDTVRQRGVEEISLAACHPIYSAEQRLVVQALLIDYEVLQPDTTDDM
;
A
#
# COMPACT_ATOMS: atom_id res chain seq x y z
N MET A 1 -0.79 -16.86 32.08
CA MET A 1 -1.52 -17.56 31.01
C MET A 1 -2.84 -16.81 30.80
N LEU A 2 -2.81 -15.73 30.02
CA LEU A 2 -4.01 -14.95 29.71
C LEU A 2 -4.77 -15.68 28.60
N LEU A 3 -5.92 -16.25 28.94
CA LEU A 3 -6.92 -16.68 27.97
C LEU A 3 -7.46 -15.41 27.28
N TYR A 4 -6.99 -15.12 26.07
CA TYR A 4 -7.64 -14.14 25.21
C TYR A 4 -8.88 -14.80 24.62
N PRO A 5 -10.11 -14.33 24.93
CA PRO A 5 -11.31 -15.02 24.51
C PRO A 5 -11.49 -14.86 23.00
N VAL A 6 -11.95 -15.94 22.37
CA VAL A 6 -12.45 -16.03 20.98
C VAL A 6 -13.33 -14.82 20.58
N GLY A 7 -13.97 -14.16 21.55
CA GLY A 7 -14.79 -12.96 21.35
C GLY A 7 -14.05 -11.73 20.80
N THR A 8 -12.76 -11.54 21.05
CA THR A 8 -12.02 -10.37 20.49
C THR A 8 -11.75 -10.51 19.00
N TRP A 9 -11.57 -11.75 18.50
CA TRP A 9 -11.38 -12.01 17.07
C TRP A 9 -12.69 -11.85 16.31
N ALA A 10 -13.79 -12.38 16.87
CA ALA A 10 -15.12 -12.19 16.28
C ALA A 10 -15.56 -10.72 16.26
N TYR A 11 -15.29 -9.97 17.35
CA TYR A 11 -15.59 -8.54 17.42
C TYR A 11 -14.85 -7.74 16.35
N THR A 12 -13.52 -7.89 16.25
CA THR A 12 -12.75 -7.16 15.23
C THR A 12 -13.09 -7.59 13.81
N TRP A 13 -13.49 -8.86 13.58
CA TRP A 13 -13.98 -9.28 12.27
C TRP A 13 -15.29 -8.56 11.88
N ILE A 14 -16.22 -8.39 12.82
CA ILE A 14 -17.46 -7.63 12.59
C ILE A 14 -17.13 -6.16 12.30
N GLU A 15 -16.21 -5.55 13.05
CA GLU A 15 -15.79 -4.17 12.83
C GLU A 15 -15.12 -4.01 11.46
N GLN A 16 -14.18 -4.88 11.10
CA GLN A 16 -13.53 -4.89 9.78
C GLN A 16 -14.54 -5.09 8.64
N ALA A 17 -15.55 -5.94 8.81
CA ALA A 17 -16.63 -6.09 7.83
C ALA A 17 -17.52 -4.84 7.74
N ALA A 18 -17.71 -4.10 8.83
CA ALA A 18 -18.42 -2.82 8.82
C ALA A 18 -17.58 -1.72 8.16
N LEU A 19 -16.28 -1.68 8.42
CA LEU A 19 -15.33 -0.77 7.77
C LEU A 19 -15.22 -1.02 6.27
N ALA A 20 -15.13 -2.29 5.85
CA ALA A 20 -15.11 -2.66 4.43
C ALA A 20 -16.39 -2.21 3.72
N ARG A 21 -17.56 -2.37 4.35
CA ARG A 21 -18.83 -1.87 3.81
C ARG A 21 -18.87 -0.34 3.72
N ARG A 22 -18.33 0.38 4.71
CA ARG A 22 -18.22 1.84 4.68
C ARG A 22 -17.30 2.30 3.54
N LEU A 23 -16.11 1.70 3.43
CA LEU A 23 -15.15 1.97 2.37
C LEU A 23 -15.77 1.73 0.98
N ALA A 24 -16.44 0.59 0.79
CA ALA A 24 -17.12 0.26 -0.47
C ALA A 24 -18.32 1.18 -0.76
N SER A 25 -19.02 1.68 0.26
CA SER A 25 -20.11 2.64 0.05
C SER A 25 -19.61 4.03 -0.36
N GLU A 26 -18.42 4.41 0.12
CA GLU A 26 -17.79 5.69 -0.17
C GLU A 26 -17.05 5.66 -1.52
N TYR A 27 -16.51 4.49 -1.87
CA TYR A 27 -15.71 4.28 -3.07
C TYR A 27 -16.04 2.94 -3.75
N PRO A 28 -17.21 2.84 -4.42
CA PRO A 28 -17.72 1.58 -4.97
C PRO A 28 -16.83 0.94 -6.04
N GLN A 29 -16.02 1.74 -6.73
CA GLN A 29 -15.11 1.29 -7.78
C GLN A 29 -13.80 0.68 -7.25
N LEU A 30 -13.45 0.87 -5.97
CA LEU A 30 -12.14 0.51 -5.44
C LEU A 30 -11.80 -0.97 -5.58
N ASP A 31 -12.74 -1.85 -5.21
CA ASP A 31 -12.47 -3.29 -5.20
C ASP A 31 -12.23 -3.82 -6.62
N VAL A 32 -12.98 -3.31 -7.61
CA VAL A 32 -12.85 -3.74 -9.01
C VAL A 32 -11.53 -3.24 -9.61
N LEU A 33 -11.20 -1.97 -9.40
CA LEU A 33 -9.97 -1.38 -9.94
C LEU A 33 -8.73 -2.02 -9.32
N ALA A 34 -8.73 -2.24 -8.01
CA ALA A 34 -7.64 -2.92 -7.32
C ALA A 34 -7.47 -4.37 -7.80
N GLN A 35 -8.57 -5.10 -7.94
CA GLN A 35 -8.51 -6.50 -8.39
C GLN A 35 -7.92 -6.61 -9.80
N ASN A 36 -8.33 -5.75 -10.73
CA ASN A 36 -7.79 -5.72 -12.09
C ASN A 36 -6.28 -5.48 -12.08
N PHE A 37 -5.81 -4.46 -11.35
CA PHE A 37 -4.38 -4.13 -11.26
C PHE A 37 -3.54 -5.27 -10.68
N PHE A 38 -3.97 -5.84 -9.55
CA PHE A 38 -3.17 -6.86 -8.87
C PHE A 38 -3.19 -8.22 -9.58
N GLU A 39 -4.27 -8.55 -10.31
CA GLU A 39 -4.33 -9.77 -11.13
C GLU A 39 -3.54 -9.63 -12.45
N GLN A 40 -3.58 -8.47 -13.11
CA GLN A 40 -2.86 -8.24 -14.38
C GLN A 40 -1.33 -8.37 -14.24
N GLY A 41 -0.75 -7.89 -13.13
CA GLY A 41 0.69 -8.03 -12.86
C GLY A 41 1.16 -9.48 -12.67
N THR A 42 0.26 -10.43 -12.42
CA THR A 42 0.61 -11.87 -12.35
C THR A 42 0.69 -12.53 -13.73
N ALA A 43 0.00 -11.99 -14.73
CA ALA A 43 -0.08 -12.56 -16.07
C ALA A 43 1.15 -12.26 -16.94
N ASP A 44 1.76 -11.07 -16.77
CA ASP A 44 2.89 -10.63 -17.58
C ASP A 44 4.22 -11.33 -17.26
N THR A 45 4.27 -12.16 -16.22
CA THR A 45 5.48 -12.93 -15.86
C THR A 45 5.65 -14.22 -16.68
N VAL A 46 4.67 -14.66 -17.48
CA VAL A 46 4.73 -15.96 -18.20
C VAL A 46 4.92 -15.84 -19.72
N SER A 47 4.86 -14.64 -20.32
CA SER A 47 4.88 -14.52 -21.78
C SER A 47 5.80 -13.42 -22.30
N SER A 48 7.11 -13.64 -22.25
CA SER A 48 8.05 -12.93 -23.12
C SER A 48 9.28 -13.78 -23.44
N THR A 49 9.10 -14.84 -24.22
CA THR A 49 10.15 -15.28 -25.16
C THR A 49 10.11 -14.36 -26.37
N PRO A 50 11.16 -13.57 -26.68
CA PRO A 50 11.20 -12.84 -27.93
C PRO A 50 11.49 -13.83 -29.07
N THR A 51 10.49 -14.10 -29.89
CA THR A 51 10.67 -14.75 -31.19
C THR A 51 11.36 -13.75 -32.12
N THR A 52 12.65 -13.96 -32.38
CA THR A 52 13.39 -13.24 -33.43
C THR A 52 12.86 -13.67 -34.80
N THR A 53 12.10 -12.80 -35.46
CA THR A 53 11.85 -12.90 -36.90
C THR A 53 12.67 -11.82 -37.60
N THR A 54 13.72 -12.25 -38.29
CA THR A 54 14.52 -11.45 -39.20
C THR A 54 13.73 -11.17 -40.48
N VAL A 55 13.47 -9.90 -40.77
CA VAL A 55 13.25 -9.44 -42.16
C VAL A 55 14.07 -8.16 -42.32
N ALA A 56 15.06 -8.22 -43.22
CA ALA A 56 15.83 -7.08 -43.67
C ALA A 56 15.06 -6.41 -44.82
N ASP A 57 14.89 -5.08 -44.79
CA ASP A 57 15.32 -4.15 -45.85
C ASP A 57 14.93 -2.70 -45.49
N GLU A 58 15.72 -1.77 -46.03
CA GLU A 58 15.56 -0.31 -46.09
C GLU A 58 15.99 0.57 -44.90
N THR A 59 16.79 1.57 -45.29
CA THR A 59 17.53 2.52 -44.49
C THR A 59 16.64 3.46 -43.69
N VAL A 60 16.36 3.09 -42.44
CA VAL A 60 15.90 4.00 -41.37
C VAL A 60 16.99 3.99 -40.30
N PHE A 61 17.53 5.16 -39.93
CA PHE A 61 18.50 5.25 -38.84
C PHE A 61 17.86 4.71 -37.55
N PRO A 62 18.35 3.60 -36.97
CA PRO A 62 17.67 2.94 -35.85
C PRO A 62 17.55 3.81 -34.60
N PHE A 63 18.40 4.83 -34.46
CA PHE A 63 18.55 5.61 -33.23
C PHE A 63 17.48 6.69 -33.01
N GLU A 64 16.82 7.20 -34.06
CA GLU A 64 15.81 8.27 -33.91
C GLU A 64 14.46 7.74 -33.41
N HIS A 65 14.08 6.52 -33.79
CA HIS A 65 12.85 5.89 -33.31
C HIS A 65 12.94 5.47 -31.83
N ASP A 66 14.11 5.07 -31.37
CA ASP A 66 14.31 4.67 -29.97
C ASP A 66 14.30 5.89 -29.04
N ALA A 67 14.96 6.99 -29.43
CA ALA A 67 14.96 8.22 -28.63
C ALA A 67 13.56 8.86 -28.50
N ALA A 68 12.76 8.84 -29.57
CA ALA A 68 11.38 9.34 -29.55
C ALA A 68 10.46 8.48 -28.65
N ARG A 69 10.63 7.14 -28.69
CA ARG A 69 9.90 6.22 -27.80
C ARG A 69 10.30 6.41 -26.34
N GLU A 70 11.59 6.50 -26.04
CA GLU A 70 12.09 6.77 -24.69
C GLU A 70 11.62 8.12 -24.14
N ALA A 71 11.56 9.16 -25.00
CA ALA A 71 11.03 10.47 -24.63
C ALA A 71 9.53 10.41 -24.33
N ALA A 72 8.75 9.70 -25.15
CA ALA A 72 7.33 9.48 -24.91
C ALA A 72 7.08 8.69 -23.62
N ASP A 73 7.86 7.63 -23.36
CA ASP A 73 7.77 6.83 -22.13
C ASP A 73 8.17 7.64 -20.88
N ARG A 74 9.15 8.53 -21.00
CA ARG A 74 9.54 9.44 -19.93
C ARG A 74 8.43 10.45 -19.64
N GLU A 75 7.87 11.06 -20.67
CA GLU A 75 6.77 12.02 -20.54
C GLU A 75 5.54 11.34 -19.92
N GLY A 76 5.19 10.14 -20.37
CA GLY A 76 4.10 9.34 -19.80
C GLY A 76 4.31 9.05 -18.30
N ARG A 77 5.51 8.64 -17.90
CA ARG A 77 5.82 8.44 -16.46
C ARG A 77 5.75 9.72 -15.64
N LEU A 78 6.20 10.85 -16.18
CA LEU A 78 6.12 12.14 -15.50
C LEU A 78 4.66 12.60 -15.32
N GLN A 79 3.82 12.37 -16.33
CA GLN A 79 2.39 12.65 -16.26
C GLN A 79 1.70 11.77 -15.22
N GLN A 80 1.98 10.47 -15.21
CA GLN A 80 1.46 9.54 -14.19
C GLN A 80 1.91 9.94 -12.78
N HIS A 81 3.18 10.30 -12.58
CA HIS A 81 3.69 10.75 -11.29
C HIS A 81 3.03 12.07 -10.85
N ARG A 82 2.79 13.00 -11.78
CA ARG A 82 2.08 14.25 -11.47
C ARG A 82 0.63 13.97 -11.07
N ALA A 83 -0.07 13.12 -11.82
CA ALA A 83 -1.45 12.74 -11.51
C ALA A 83 -1.55 12.05 -10.14
N LEU A 84 -0.61 11.15 -9.83
CA LEU A 84 -0.51 10.52 -8.52
C LEU A 84 -0.33 11.56 -7.41
N HIS A 85 0.61 12.49 -7.60
CA HIS A 85 0.88 13.53 -6.62
C HIS A 85 -0.34 14.42 -6.36
N GLU A 86 -1.01 14.88 -7.41
CA GLU A 86 -2.20 15.73 -7.32
C GLU A 86 -3.34 15.02 -6.60
N ALA A 87 -3.63 13.76 -6.97
CA ALA A 87 -4.66 12.98 -6.33
C ALA A 87 -4.32 12.67 -4.86
N ALA A 88 -3.05 12.44 -4.54
CA ALA A 88 -2.60 12.25 -3.16
C ALA A 88 -2.75 13.51 -2.30
N VAL A 89 -2.46 14.70 -2.86
CA VAL A 89 -2.67 15.99 -2.18
C VAL A 89 -4.15 16.19 -1.88
N GLU A 90 -5.03 15.98 -2.86
CA GLU A 90 -6.48 16.09 -2.67
C GLU A 90 -6.99 15.11 -1.62
N PHE A 91 -6.58 13.85 -1.73
CA PHE A 91 -6.99 12.82 -0.77
C PHE A 91 -6.53 13.14 0.64
N SER A 92 -5.26 13.52 0.81
CA SER A 92 -4.67 13.91 2.10
C SER A 92 -5.45 15.07 2.73
N ALA A 93 -5.80 16.10 1.96
CA ALA A 93 -6.63 17.20 2.45
C ALA A 93 -8.04 16.73 2.85
N SER A 94 -8.60 15.75 2.15
CA SER A 94 -9.93 15.20 2.44
C SER A 94 -9.98 14.39 3.75
N VAL A 95 -8.87 13.77 4.15
CA VAL A 95 -8.76 12.91 5.34
C VAL A 95 -8.13 13.61 6.54
N ALA A 96 -7.51 14.77 6.34
CA ALA A 96 -6.94 15.58 7.41
C ALA A 96 -7.95 15.74 8.56
N ASP A 97 -7.52 15.39 9.78
CA ASP A 97 -8.29 15.41 11.03
C ASP A 97 -9.47 14.40 11.14
N LYS A 98 -9.63 13.46 10.20
CA LYS A 98 -10.68 12.44 10.24
C LYS A 98 -10.18 11.11 10.81
N VAL A 99 -9.65 11.15 12.03
CA VAL A 99 -9.21 9.95 12.78
C VAL A 99 -10.34 8.92 12.87
N GLY A 100 -10.01 7.64 12.64
CA GLY A 100 -10.94 6.52 12.60
C GLY A 100 -11.68 6.35 11.25
N ARG A 101 -11.44 7.20 10.26
CA ARG A 101 -12.01 7.04 8.90
C ARG A 101 -11.29 5.91 8.16
N PRO A 102 -12.00 4.98 7.49
CA PRO A 102 -11.36 4.03 6.60
C PRO A 102 -10.77 4.75 5.39
N ILE A 103 -9.45 4.57 5.18
CA ILE A 103 -8.70 5.23 4.10
C ILE A 103 -8.36 4.29 2.96
N GLY A 104 -8.45 2.98 3.16
CA GLY A 104 -8.10 2.02 2.14
C GLY A 104 -7.94 0.60 2.64
N ARG A 105 -7.34 -0.25 1.82
CA ARG A 105 -7.20 -1.68 2.05
C ARG A 105 -5.74 -2.10 1.91
N LEU A 106 -5.28 -2.90 2.87
CA LEU A 106 -3.94 -3.50 2.90
C LEU A 106 -4.07 -5.01 2.73
N VAL A 107 -3.38 -5.55 1.73
CA VAL A 107 -3.32 -6.98 1.44
C VAL A 107 -1.87 -7.44 1.39
N ILE A 108 -1.57 -8.54 2.08
CA ILE A 108 -0.24 -9.17 2.08
C ILE A 108 -0.45 -10.67 1.86
N PRO A 109 -0.39 -11.13 0.59
CA PRO A 109 -0.82 -12.49 0.24
C PRO A 109 -0.05 -13.59 0.96
N THR A 110 1.27 -13.44 1.11
CA THR A 110 2.16 -14.47 1.69
C THR A 110 1.82 -14.81 3.14
N ILE A 111 1.25 -13.87 3.89
CA ILE A 111 0.86 -14.04 5.30
C ILE A 111 -0.65 -13.99 5.51
N GLY A 112 -1.45 -13.87 4.44
CA GLY A 112 -2.92 -13.87 4.47
C GLY A 112 -3.54 -12.65 5.12
N VAL A 113 -2.85 -11.50 5.10
CA VAL A 113 -3.40 -10.23 5.60
C VAL A 113 -4.32 -9.64 4.54
N ASN A 114 -5.52 -9.25 4.97
CA ASN A 114 -6.50 -8.54 4.15
C ASN A 114 -7.39 -7.71 5.09
N VAL A 115 -7.07 -6.43 5.22
CA VAL A 115 -7.63 -5.55 6.27
C VAL A 115 -7.84 -4.14 5.74
N VAL A 116 -8.84 -3.46 6.30
CA VAL A 116 -9.08 -2.03 6.07
C VAL A 116 -8.18 -1.23 6.99
N VAL A 117 -7.49 -0.24 6.41
CA VAL A 117 -6.64 0.71 7.12
C VAL A 117 -7.45 1.94 7.47
N LEU A 118 -7.26 2.46 8.68
CA LEU A 118 -7.87 3.67 9.19
C LEU A 118 -6.89 4.84 9.17
N GLU A 119 -7.40 6.06 9.10
CA GLU A 119 -6.62 7.26 9.43
C GLU A 119 -6.46 7.37 10.95
N GLY A 120 -5.25 7.65 11.41
CA GLY A 120 -4.92 7.70 12.83
C GLY A 120 -4.38 6.36 13.35
N ALA A 121 -3.47 6.45 14.31
CA ALA A 121 -2.79 5.30 14.90
C ALA A 121 -2.82 5.34 16.44
N GLU A 122 -3.80 6.02 17.03
CA GLU A 122 -3.98 6.03 18.47
C GLU A 122 -4.54 4.68 18.95
N THR A 123 -4.45 4.45 20.26
CA THR A 123 -4.84 3.16 20.86
C THR A 123 -6.32 2.82 20.63
N GLN A 124 -7.18 3.83 20.46
CA GLN A 124 -8.60 3.62 20.17
C GLN A 124 -8.81 3.14 18.73
N ASP A 125 -8.15 3.76 17.74
CA ASP A 125 -8.27 3.44 16.32
C ASP A 125 -7.79 2.02 16.02
N LEU A 126 -6.70 1.63 16.68
CA LEU A 126 -6.08 0.32 16.49
C LEU A 126 -6.98 -0.85 16.91
N ARG A 127 -8.05 -0.61 17.68
CA ARG A 127 -9.02 -1.66 18.07
C ARG A 127 -9.87 -2.12 16.89
N GLU A 128 -10.15 -1.23 15.96
CA GLU A 128 -11.02 -1.47 14.82
C GLU A 128 -10.21 -2.01 13.62
N GLY A 129 -8.94 -1.62 13.50
CA GLY A 129 -8.05 -2.06 12.42
C GLY A 129 -6.65 -1.47 12.50
N PRO A 130 -5.74 -1.82 11.59
CA PRO A 130 -4.48 -1.09 11.46
C PRO A 130 -4.72 0.37 11.07
N GLY A 131 -3.85 1.26 11.54
CA GLY A 131 -3.99 2.71 11.44
C GLY A 131 -2.78 3.38 10.82
N HIS A 132 -3.00 4.32 9.91
CA HIS A 132 -1.99 5.20 9.32
C HIS A 132 -1.57 6.29 10.31
N TRP A 133 -0.28 6.64 10.32
CA TRP A 133 0.26 7.74 11.11
C TRP A 133 -0.01 9.07 10.41
N PRO A 134 -0.87 9.95 10.95
CA PRO A 134 -1.29 11.18 10.26
C PRO A 134 -0.13 12.13 9.92
N GLU A 135 0.99 12.04 10.64
CA GLU A 135 2.21 12.80 10.38
C GLU A 135 3.05 12.28 9.21
N THR A 136 2.68 11.14 8.62
CA THR A 136 3.41 10.51 7.53
C THR A 136 2.72 10.74 6.18
N PRO A 137 3.49 10.90 5.08
CA PRO A 137 2.92 11.22 3.79
C PRO A 137 2.17 10.03 3.21
N PHE A 138 1.05 10.32 2.55
CA PHE A 138 0.36 9.38 1.68
C PHE A 138 1.21 9.03 0.45
N PRO A 139 1.03 7.83 -0.14
CA PRO A 139 1.69 7.43 -1.38
C PRO A 139 1.49 8.48 -2.48
N GLY A 140 2.58 8.92 -3.11
CA GLY A 140 2.58 9.99 -4.11
C GLY A 140 3.02 11.37 -3.60
N LEU A 141 3.09 11.56 -2.29
CA LEU A 141 3.61 12.78 -1.68
C LEU A 141 5.11 12.73 -1.39
N GLY A 142 5.78 11.62 -1.70
CA GLY A 142 7.20 11.42 -1.46
C GLY A 142 7.50 11.16 0.01
N GLY A 143 7.65 9.89 0.36
CA GLY A 143 8.14 9.50 1.69
C GLY A 143 7.68 8.13 2.14
N ASN A 144 7.77 7.92 3.45
CA ASN A 144 7.46 6.68 4.13
C ASN A 144 6.05 6.75 4.74
N PHE A 145 5.10 6.03 4.14
CA PHE A 145 3.74 5.83 4.64
C PHE A 145 3.74 4.79 5.76
N VAL A 146 3.43 5.20 6.99
CA VAL A 146 3.58 4.33 8.18
C VAL A 146 2.22 3.83 8.64
N ILE A 147 2.09 2.51 8.78
CA ILE A 147 0.90 1.85 9.33
C ILE A 147 1.29 1.07 10.58
N SER A 148 0.57 1.31 11.67
CA SER A 148 0.66 0.51 12.89
C SER A 148 -0.52 -0.43 13.03
N GLY A 149 -0.26 -1.61 13.59
CA GLY A 149 -1.30 -2.60 13.83
C GLY A 149 -0.96 -3.50 15.01
N HIS A 150 -2.01 -4.01 15.67
CA HIS A 150 -1.81 -4.93 16.76
C HIS A 150 -1.22 -6.26 16.29
N ARG A 151 -0.24 -6.75 17.06
CA ARG A 151 0.36 -8.06 16.81
C ARG A 151 -0.39 -9.21 17.46
N THR A 152 -1.06 -9.00 18.60
CA THR A 152 -1.69 -10.11 19.36
C THR A 152 -3.12 -9.86 19.82
N THR A 153 -3.56 -8.60 19.80
CA THR A 153 -4.87 -8.17 20.30
C THR A 153 -5.75 -7.71 19.15
N TYR A 154 -7.07 -7.61 19.39
CA TYR A 154 -8.05 -7.01 18.47
C TYR A 154 -7.91 -7.55 17.03
N GLY A 155 -8.23 -8.84 16.83
CA GLY A 155 -8.07 -9.53 15.54
C GLY A 155 -6.62 -9.78 15.10
N ALA A 156 -5.65 -9.10 15.71
CA ALA A 156 -4.21 -9.27 15.51
C ALA A 156 -3.79 -9.22 14.02
N PRO A 157 -4.12 -8.13 13.29
CA PRO A 157 -3.87 -8.03 11.84
C PRO A 157 -2.41 -8.26 11.47
N PHE A 158 -1.47 -7.93 12.36
CA PHE A 158 -0.04 -8.10 12.15
C PHE A 158 0.59 -9.26 12.93
N PHE A 159 -0.21 -10.24 13.37
CA PHE A 159 0.29 -11.43 14.09
C PHE A 159 1.41 -12.14 13.33
N ARG A 160 1.22 -12.31 12.01
CA ARG A 160 2.16 -12.99 11.11
C ARG A 160 3.16 -12.06 10.43
N LEU A 161 3.24 -10.78 10.82
CA LEU A 161 4.14 -9.81 10.18
C LEU A 161 5.62 -10.26 10.23
N GLY A 162 6.01 -11.00 11.27
CA GLY A 162 7.36 -11.57 11.40
C GLY A 162 7.64 -12.81 10.54
N GLN A 163 6.69 -13.24 9.71
CA GLN A 163 6.86 -14.31 8.73
C GLN A 163 7.17 -13.78 7.34
N LEU A 164 7.15 -12.45 7.14
CA LEU A 164 7.54 -11.85 5.87
C LEU A 164 9.03 -12.01 5.63
N GLU A 165 9.38 -12.14 4.36
CA GLU A 165 10.74 -12.22 3.87
C GLU A 165 11.05 -11.05 2.94
N ILE A 166 12.34 -10.77 2.74
CA ILE A 166 12.78 -9.80 1.73
C ILE A 166 12.35 -10.31 0.35
N GLY A 167 11.69 -9.45 -0.43
CA GLY A 167 11.11 -9.79 -1.72
C GLY A 167 9.60 -9.99 -1.71
N ASP A 168 9.00 -10.20 -0.53
CA ASP A 168 7.53 -10.33 -0.40
C ASP A 168 6.81 -9.05 -0.83
N GLU A 169 5.57 -9.24 -1.31
CA GLU A 169 4.75 -8.15 -1.83
C GLU A 169 3.71 -7.66 -0.81
N ILE A 170 3.58 -6.34 -0.73
CA ILE A 170 2.53 -5.65 0.01
C ILE A 170 1.70 -4.87 -1.00
N GLN A 171 0.39 -5.09 -0.98
CA GLN A 171 -0.58 -4.45 -1.86
C GLN A 171 -1.38 -3.44 -1.03
N LEU A 172 -1.36 -2.19 -1.46
CA LEU A 172 -2.10 -1.10 -0.83
C LEU A 172 -3.08 -0.52 -1.86
N THR A 173 -4.34 -0.44 -1.48
CA THR A 173 -5.37 0.25 -2.26
C THR A 173 -5.89 1.42 -1.46
N LEU A 174 -5.73 2.63 -1.99
CA LEU A 174 -6.37 3.85 -1.53
C LEU A 174 -7.35 4.31 -2.62
N PRO A 175 -8.33 5.18 -2.29
CA PRO A 175 -9.33 5.71 -3.23
C PRO A 175 -8.80 6.23 -4.56
N TYR A 176 -7.54 6.67 -4.59
CA TYR A 176 -6.90 7.28 -5.74
C TYR A 176 -5.71 6.48 -6.30
N VAL A 177 -5.30 5.38 -5.64
CA VAL A 177 -4.13 4.61 -6.08
C VAL A 177 -4.20 3.14 -5.65
N ALA A 178 -3.88 2.25 -6.58
CA ALA A 178 -3.48 0.88 -6.28
C ALA A 178 -1.96 0.78 -6.38
N ALA A 179 -1.28 0.38 -5.30
CA ALA A 179 0.17 0.40 -5.19
C ALA A 179 0.70 -0.97 -4.74
N ARG A 180 1.77 -1.43 -5.41
CA ARG A 180 2.51 -2.64 -5.05
C ARG A 180 3.86 -2.24 -4.49
N TYR A 181 4.18 -2.77 -3.31
CA TYR A 181 5.44 -2.56 -2.64
C TYR A 181 6.19 -3.88 -2.48
N ARG A 182 7.52 -3.82 -2.48
CA ARG A 182 8.39 -4.99 -2.25
C ARG A 182 9.21 -4.82 -0.98
N VAL A 183 9.08 -5.78 -0.08
CA VAL A 183 9.81 -5.81 1.20
C VAL A 183 11.31 -5.83 0.91
N TRP A 184 12.04 -4.87 1.47
CA TRP A 184 13.50 -4.78 1.32
C TRP A 184 14.23 -4.85 2.66
N ARG A 185 13.52 -4.60 3.77
CA ARG A 185 14.13 -4.57 5.11
C ARG A 185 13.14 -4.94 6.21
N ILE A 186 13.63 -5.71 7.18
CA ILE A 186 12.89 -6.12 8.38
C ILE A 186 13.80 -5.89 9.58
N ILE A 187 13.32 -5.15 10.57
CA ILE A 187 14.12 -4.75 11.74
C ILE A 187 13.29 -4.79 13.03
N ILE A 188 13.99 -4.96 14.15
CA ILE A 188 13.43 -4.83 15.48
C ILE A 188 14.06 -3.61 16.15
N VAL A 189 13.22 -2.73 16.68
CA VAL A 189 13.63 -1.45 17.27
C VAL A 189 12.96 -1.25 18.62
N TYR A 190 13.48 -0.34 19.43
CA TYR A 190 12.79 0.11 20.63
C TYR A 190 11.68 1.14 20.30
N PRO A 191 10.63 1.27 21.13
CA PRO A 191 9.49 2.14 20.83
C PRO A 191 9.85 3.63 20.66
N ASN A 192 10.97 4.07 21.23
CA ASN A 192 11.48 5.44 21.11
C ASN A 192 12.42 5.65 19.92
N GLU A 193 12.76 4.62 19.15
CA GLU A 193 13.65 4.68 17.98
C GLU A 193 12.88 4.97 16.70
N THR A 194 12.20 6.12 16.65
CA THR A 194 11.36 6.55 15.52
C THR A 194 12.17 6.94 14.27
N ASP A 195 13.48 7.17 14.40
CA ASP A 195 14.38 7.45 13.27
C ASP A 195 14.37 6.36 12.20
N THR A 196 13.93 5.15 12.55
CA THR A 196 13.85 4.03 11.61
C THR A 196 12.75 4.18 10.56
N VAL A 197 11.68 4.93 10.87
CA VAL A 197 10.58 5.25 9.97
C VAL A 197 10.64 6.67 9.42
N ARG A 198 11.79 7.34 9.54
CA ARG A 198 11.99 8.71 9.06
C ARG A 198 11.73 8.85 7.55
N GLN A 199 11.33 10.06 7.18
CA GLN A 199 11.11 10.44 5.79
C GLN A 199 12.45 10.54 5.04
N ARG A 200 12.66 9.66 4.07
CA ARG A 200 13.89 9.56 3.25
C ARG A 200 13.78 10.19 1.86
N GLY A 201 12.59 10.70 1.51
CA GLY A 201 12.31 11.20 0.16
C GLY A 201 12.18 10.11 -0.91
N VAL A 202 11.96 8.86 -0.49
CA VAL A 202 11.65 7.72 -1.36
C VAL A 202 10.26 7.21 -0.99
N GLU A 203 9.49 6.76 -1.99
CA GLU A 203 8.17 6.13 -1.80
C GLU A 203 8.36 4.77 -1.11
N GLU A 204 8.00 4.73 0.16
CA GLU A 204 8.21 3.61 1.05
C GLU A 204 6.95 3.38 1.90
N ILE A 205 6.71 2.14 2.28
CA ILE A 205 5.72 1.77 3.28
C ILE A 205 6.41 1.07 4.46
N SER A 206 6.05 1.47 5.67
CA SER A 206 6.51 0.82 6.90
C SER A 206 5.34 0.26 7.69
N LEU A 207 5.35 -1.05 7.94
CA LEU A 207 4.38 -1.73 8.79
C LEU A 207 5.01 -2.00 10.16
N ALA A 208 4.39 -1.47 11.22
CA ALA A 208 4.91 -1.56 12.58
C ALA A 208 3.95 -2.33 13.52
N ALA A 209 4.50 -3.23 14.33
CA ALA A 209 3.76 -3.99 15.32
C ALA A 209 4.59 -4.26 16.59
N CYS A 210 3.95 -4.53 17.73
CA CYS A 210 4.66 -4.86 18.99
C CYS A 210 5.57 -6.10 18.86
N HIS A 211 6.68 -6.14 19.57
CA HIS A 211 7.60 -7.28 19.60
C HIS A 211 8.21 -7.47 20.99
N PRO A 212 8.53 -8.72 21.42
CA PRO A 212 8.13 -10.01 20.85
C PRO A 212 6.63 -10.29 21.00
N ILE A 213 6.15 -11.45 20.51
CA ILE A 213 4.74 -11.84 20.68
C ILE A 213 4.41 -11.85 22.18
N TYR A 214 3.29 -11.23 22.56
CA TYR A 214 2.84 -11.03 23.96
C TYR A 214 3.68 -10.04 24.78
N SER A 215 4.54 -9.26 24.13
CA SER A 215 5.27 -8.14 24.72
C SER A 215 5.13 -6.89 23.84
N ALA A 216 5.30 -5.72 24.45
CA ALA A 216 5.37 -4.43 23.77
C ALA A 216 6.73 -3.74 23.99
N GLU A 217 7.74 -4.49 24.41
CA GLU A 217 9.09 -4.01 24.71
C GLU A 217 9.78 -3.39 23.49
N GLN A 218 9.53 -3.96 22.32
CA GLN A 218 10.12 -3.57 21.04
C GLN A 218 9.03 -3.42 19.98
N ARG A 219 9.44 -3.02 18.78
CA ARG A 219 8.62 -2.97 17.57
C ARG A 219 9.29 -3.77 16.48
N LEU A 220 8.53 -4.64 15.83
CA LEU A 220 8.89 -5.21 14.54
C LEU A 220 8.44 -4.21 13.47
N VAL A 221 9.38 -3.79 12.62
CA VAL A 221 9.12 -2.87 11.50
C VAL A 221 9.52 -3.56 10.21
N VAL A 222 8.57 -3.69 9.29
CA VAL A 222 8.79 -4.18 7.93
C VAL A 222 8.72 -3.00 6.97
N GLN A 223 9.74 -2.86 6.14
CA GLN A 223 9.91 -1.75 5.20
C GLN A 223 9.90 -2.27 3.77
N ALA A 224 9.12 -1.63 2.91
CA ALA A 224 8.94 -2.01 1.51
C ALA A 224 8.97 -0.79 0.59
N LEU A 225 9.60 -0.93 -0.58
CA LEU A 225 9.71 0.13 -1.59
C LEU A 225 8.59 0.01 -2.61
N LEU A 226 8.06 1.15 -3.08
CA LEU A 226 7.09 1.17 -4.16
C LEU A 226 7.74 0.62 -5.45
N ILE A 227 7.13 -0.39 -6.05
CA ILE A 227 7.63 -1.01 -7.29
C ILE A 227 6.72 -0.77 -8.49
N ASP A 228 5.42 -0.58 -8.24
CA ASP A 228 4.42 -0.40 -9.29
C ASP A 228 3.18 0.28 -8.70
N TYR A 229 2.49 1.08 -9.50
CA TYR A 229 1.24 1.72 -9.09
C TYR A 229 0.35 2.08 -10.28
N GLU A 230 -0.95 2.14 -10.02
CA GLU A 230 -1.96 2.65 -10.93
C GLU A 230 -2.77 3.73 -10.21
N VAL A 231 -2.85 4.92 -10.82
CA VAL A 231 -3.70 6.01 -10.32
C VAL A 231 -5.14 5.66 -10.65
N LEU A 232 -5.95 5.50 -9.61
CA LEU A 232 -7.37 5.26 -9.73
C LEU A 232 -8.03 6.63 -9.92
N GLN A 233 -8.42 6.95 -11.15
CA GLN A 233 -9.11 8.21 -11.40
C GLN A 233 -10.45 8.19 -10.65
N PRO A 234 -10.75 9.18 -9.77
CA PRO A 234 -12.14 9.53 -9.55
C PRO A 234 -12.64 10.03 -10.91
N ASP A 235 -13.81 9.57 -11.36
CA ASP A 235 -14.43 10.10 -12.58
C ASP A 235 -14.41 11.65 -12.51
N THR A 236 -13.49 12.29 -13.22
CA THR A 236 -13.67 13.66 -13.66
C THR A 236 -14.82 13.57 -14.66
N THR A 237 -16.03 13.68 -14.14
CA THR A 237 -17.19 14.03 -14.96
C THR A 237 -16.75 15.26 -15.72
N ASP A 238 -16.61 15.08 -17.03
CA ASP A 238 -16.34 16.10 -18.03
C ASP A 238 -17.47 17.15 -17.92
N ASP A 239 -17.33 18.13 -17.03
CA ASP A 239 -18.20 19.29 -16.95
C ASP A 239 -17.81 20.21 -18.12
N MET A 240 -18.31 19.83 -19.31
CA MET A 240 -18.52 20.69 -20.47
C MET A 240 -19.79 21.53 -20.30
#